data_AF-A0A8C3S368-F1
#
_entry.id   AF-A0A8C3S368-F1
#
_cell.length_a   1.000
_cell.length_b   1.000
_cell.length_c   1.000
_cell.angle_alpha   90.00
_cell.angle_beta   90.00
_cell.angle_gamma   90.00
#
_symmetry.space_group_name_H-M   'P 1'
#
loop_
_entity.id
_entity.type
_entity.pdbx_description
1 polymer ?
#
loop_
_entity_poly.entity_id
_entity_poly.type
_entity_poly.pdbx_seq_one_letter_code
_entity_poly.pdbx_strand_id
1 'polypeptide(L)'
;QMVFFEHIPLNGKSRNIQKSRFYGLHKGKVPIGSATIVNVFHHEYPPQYLSSVVVDVLERFPFDTEDKSPFIDNSLRILKVSGLTAFKSSDIEKTVVIPGFSSFLIVEVLDTLNALADATMPERVPFNKTFAPDMWFVYDFGTKNGRKWKIIVDTCRYWVRELDNLPLNAIKYLDLTQTFNFGFRLVVGNPSLFKVKTKDYWDDTDSYMMEFSVTNNFFKQGKTSIAVVLTKASLVCGVSTIVLTLKSGCSYSKSMHYISPVSISAQSWLHGDPKDLYDFKLLKPLPVNYRPPSKLGIAVPLTDNFYNADPSKPRMRDYFAGSKNSGAYKQCANKSTRAECNCDDNKKLSFFVAFSDCKEKALRMKYPVTRLPIHFRVDSENGYTPLASPFFVTVTEVNHRTNWEVAGMDRGFAEKFFLAYLADKLNNTLYNPEALALNIHGSELFHFRVATIPGVSFCNLLDEFQIYVDDAPLAFPGQYLVSTITAVLVGGIIFVAFMMQMYEINIWKKVKSKVRKKNKVSVSDTSML
;
A
#
# COMPACT_ATOMS: atom_id res chain seq x y z
N GLN A 1 -1.01 18.02 -50.04
CA GLN A 1 -0.61 16.64 -49.69
C GLN A 1 0.14 16.02 -50.85
N MET A 2 1.09 15.13 -50.57
CA MET A 2 1.83 14.36 -51.58
C MET A 2 1.80 12.88 -51.20
N VAL A 3 2.00 11.99 -52.18
CA VAL A 3 2.09 10.54 -51.95
C VAL A 3 3.45 10.06 -52.41
N PHE A 4 4.21 9.41 -51.51
CA PHE A 4 5.47 8.75 -51.86
C PHE A 4 5.25 7.26 -51.99
N PHE A 5 5.88 6.63 -52.99
CA PHE A 5 5.82 5.19 -53.24
C PHE A 5 7.17 4.53 -52.97
N GLU A 6 7.17 3.39 -52.28
CA GLU A 6 8.35 2.57 -52.02
C GLU A 6 8.62 1.65 -53.21
N HIS A 7 9.52 2.03 -54.11
CA HIS A 7 9.88 1.22 -55.29
C HIS A 7 10.83 0.06 -54.94
N ILE A 8 10.59 -1.10 -55.54
CA ILE A 8 11.43 -2.30 -55.45
C ILE A 8 12.15 -2.50 -56.80
N PRO A 9 13.49 -2.46 -56.85
CA PRO A 9 14.21 -2.73 -58.08
C PRO A 9 14.04 -4.20 -58.50
N LEU A 10 13.65 -4.43 -59.77
CA LEU A 10 13.29 -5.75 -60.32
C LEU A 10 14.49 -6.70 -60.52
N ASN A 11 15.72 -6.20 -60.49
CA ASN A 11 16.93 -7.00 -60.71
C ASN A 11 17.67 -7.28 -59.39
N GLY A 12 17.47 -8.48 -58.83
CA GLY A 12 18.52 -9.16 -58.07
C GLY A 12 18.25 -9.46 -56.60
N LYS A 13 17.87 -10.72 -56.37
CA LYS A 13 17.99 -11.52 -55.14
C LYS A 13 17.11 -11.13 -53.95
N SER A 14 16.18 -12.05 -53.67
CA SER A 14 15.33 -12.16 -52.48
C SER A 14 14.09 -11.25 -52.47
N ARG A 15 12.97 -11.81 -52.98
CA ARG A 15 11.62 -11.57 -52.46
C ARG A 15 11.43 -12.07 -51.00
N ASN A 16 12.50 -12.34 -50.24
CA ASN A 16 12.35 -12.61 -48.81
C ASN A 16 12.09 -11.28 -48.12
N ILE A 17 10.81 -10.96 -47.98
CA ILE A 17 10.22 -10.12 -46.93
C ILE A 17 11.13 -8.93 -46.57
N GLN A 18 11.38 -8.03 -47.52
CA GLN A 18 11.85 -6.70 -47.14
C GLN A 18 10.72 -6.05 -46.36
N LYS A 19 10.88 -5.98 -45.03
CA LYS A 19 9.98 -5.21 -44.16
C LYS A 19 9.94 -3.78 -44.70
N SER A 20 8.73 -3.30 -45.03
CA SER A 20 8.54 -1.92 -45.51
C SER A 20 9.26 -0.93 -44.59
N ARG A 21 9.92 0.05 -45.20
CA ARG A 21 10.68 1.09 -44.47
C ARG A 21 9.77 2.17 -43.89
N PHE A 22 8.51 2.20 -44.29
CA PHE A 22 7.53 3.17 -43.83
C PHE A 22 6.72 2.63 -42.66
N TYR A 23 6.77 3.35 -41.54
CA TYR A 23 5.92 3.14 -40.37
C TYR A 23 5.24 4.48 -40.08
N GLY A 24 4.04 4.46 -39.48
CA GLY A 24 3.28 5.68 -39.12
C GLY A 24 3.96 6.61 -38.11
N LEU A 25 5.21 6.31 -37.72
CA LEU A 25 6.06 7.04 -36.77
C LEU A 25 7.14 7.90 -37.44
N HIS A 26 7.25 7.84 -38.77
CA HIS A 26 8.34 8.42 -39.53
C HIS A 26 8.00 9.80 -40.12
N LYS A 27 9.00 10.69 -40.22
CA LYS A 27 8.96 12.00 -40.90
C LYS A 27 10.00 12.01 -42.02
N GLY A 28 9.64 12.48 -43.21
CA GLY A 28 10.58 12.66 -44.32
C GLY A 28 11.23 14.05 -44.27
N LYS A 29 12.56 14.13 -44.39
CA LYS A 29 13.31 15.39 -44.43
C LYS A 29 14.35 15.39 -45.56
N VAL A 30 14.30 16.41 -46.43
CA VAL A 30 15.29 16.74 -47.46
C VAL A 30 16.04 18.01 -46.99
N PRO A 31 17.27 18.31 -47.46
CA PRO A 31 17.99 19.55 -47.12
C PRO A 31 17.21 20.83 -47.43
N ILE A 32 16.31 20.79 -48.42
CA ILE A 32 15.41 21.88 -48.82
C ILE A 32 14.05 21.19 -49.05
N GLY A 33 13.12 21.24 -48.09
CA GLY A 33 11.80 20.57 -48.17
C GLY A 33 11.58 19.49 -47.09
N SER A 34 10.37 19.44 -46.54
CA SER A 34 10.04 18.52 -45.44
C SER A 34 8.56 18.16 -45.43
N ALA A 35 8.25 16.93 -45.00
CA ALA A 35 6.87 16.44 -44.90
C ALA A 35 6.70 15.41 -43.78
N THR A 36 5.53 15.37 -43.16
CA THR A 36 5.17 14.40 -42.12
C THR A 36 4.29 13.30 -42.71
N ILE A 37 4.60 12.03 -42.43
CA ILE A 37 3.77 10.91 -42.85
C ILE A 37 2.52 10.87 -41.98
N VAL A 38 1.36 10.88 -42.63
CA VAL A 38 0.05 10.84 -41.98
C VAL A 38 -0.47 9.41 -42.00
N ASN A 39 -0.46 8.77 -43.17
CA ASN A 39 -0.95 7.41 -43.37
C ASN A 39 0.06 6.58 -44.16
N VAL A 40 0.12 5.28 -43.86
CA VAL A 40 0.92 4.27 -44.58
C VAL A 40 -0.03 3.22 -45.14
N PHE A 41 0.11 2.91 -46.42
CA PHE A 41 -0.66 1.89 -47.14
C PHE A 41 0.31 0.85 -47.69
N HIS A 42 0.01 -0.43 -47.52
CA HIS A 42 0.78 -1.52 -48.10
C HIS A 42 0.07 -2.03 -49.35
N HIS A 43 0.85 -2.31 -50.40
CA HIS A 43 0.31 -2.70 -51.71
C HIS A 43 0.72 -4.13 -52.03
N GLU A 44 -0.22 -4.93 -52.52
CA GLU A 44 0.07 -6.23 -53.15
C GLU A 44 0.23 -6.10 -54.66
N TYR A 45 -0.26 -5.00 -55.25
CA TYR A 45 -0.20 -4.67 -56.67
C TYR A 45 -0.12 -3.14 -56.85
N PRO A 46 0.69 -2.61 -57.80
CA PRO A 46 1.52 -3.33 -58.77
C PRO A 46 2.86 -3.80 -58.19
N PRO A 47 3.50 -4.86 -58.74
CA PRO A 47 4.62 -5.57 -58.11
C PRO A 47 5.89 -4.72 -57.93
N GLN A 48 5.95 -3.54 -58.53
CA GLN A 48 7.07 -2.60 -58.46
C GLN A 48 7.04 -1.73 -57.19
N TYR A 49 5.91 -1.64 -56.47
CA TYR A 49 5.79 -0.80 -55.27
C TYR A 49 5.30 -1.60 -54.05
N LEU A 50 6.05 -1.54 -52.94
CA LEU A 50 5.72 -2.27 -51.70
C LEU A 50 4.67 -1.56 -50.84
N SER A 51 4.75 -0.23 -50.80
CA SER A 51 3.93 0.62 -49.94
C SER A 51 3.84 2.03 -50.51
N SER A 52 2.87 2.80 -50.02
CA SER A 52 2.80 4.23 -50.24
C SER A 52 2.49 4.97 -48.95
N VAL A 53 3.02 6.18 -48.81
CA VAL A 53 2.73 7.05 -47.68
C VAL A 53 2.10 8.35 -48.14
N VAL A 54 1.01 8.72 -47.48
CA VAL A 54 0.42 10.05 -47.63
C VAL A 54 1.13 10.99 -46.67
N VAL A 55 1.64 12.10 -47.21
CA VAL A 55 2.36 13.09 -46.44
C VAL A 55 1.69 14.45 -46.48
N ASP A 56 1.73 15.14 -45.35
CA ASP A 56 1.48 16.56 -45.26
C ASP A 56 2.79 17.31 -45.47
N VAL A 57 2.86 18.09 -46.55
CA VAL A 57 4.04 18.87 -46.93
C VAL A 57 4.11 20.09 -46.01
N LEU A 58 5.18 20.15 -45.20
CA LEU A 58 5.46 21.29 -44.33
C LEU A 58 6.22 22.37 -45.11
N GLU A 59 7.22 21.97 -45.87
CA GLU A 59 8.03 22.82 -46.75
C GLU A 59 8.10 22.18 -48.13
N ARG A 60 7.92 22.97 -49.19
CA ARG A 60 7.89 22.48 -50.57
C ARG A 60 9.23 21.82 -50.94
N PHE A 61 9.16 20.64 -51.55
CA PHE A 61 10.32 19.99 -52.14
C PHE A 61 10.70 20.68 -53.46
N PRO A 62 11.99 20.96 -53.70
CA PRO A 62 12.45 21.50 -54.97
C PRO A 62 12.31 20.43 -56.07
N PHE A 63 11.87 20.85 -57.24
CA PHE A 63 11.96 20.07 -58.47
C PHE A 63 13.29 20.40 -59.18
N ASP A 64 13.70 19.52 -60.09
CA ASP A 64 14.96 19.64 -60.82
C ASP A 64 14.90 20.74 -61.88
N THR A 65 16.04 21.33 -62.23
CA THR A 65 16.14 22.44 -63.19
C THR A 65 16.87 22.03 -64.46
N GLU A 66 16.71 22.80 -65.54
CA GLU A 66 17.33 22.56 -66.85
C GLU A 66 18.85 22.29 -66.75
N ASP A 67 19.56 23.09 -65.94
CA ASP A 67 21.00 22.95 -65.68
C ASP A 67 21.41 21.53 -65.23
N LYS A 68 20.53 20.86 -64.48
CA LYS A 68 20.75 19.53 -63.90
C LYS A 68 20.15 18.41 -64.74
N SER A 69 19.08 18.72 -65.47
CA SER A 69 18.30 17.78 -66.29
C SER A 69 17.86 18.46 -67.60
N PRO A 70 18.67 18.38 -68.67
CA PRO A 70 18.39 19.08 -69.92
C PRO A 70 17.12 18.62 -70.64
N PHE A 71 16.56 17.47 -70.27
CA PHE A 71 15.35 16.93 -70.90
C PHE A 71 14.06 17.65 -70.44
N ILE A 72 14.12 18.48 -69.39
CA ILE A 72 12.97 19.20 -68.82
C ILE A 72 12.35 20.21 -69.79
N ASP A 73 13.17 20.86 -70.62
CA ASP A 73 12.73 21.89 -71.56
C ASP A 73 12.05 21.33 -72.83
N ASN A 74 11.81 20.03 -72.88
CA ASN A 74 11.24 19.36 -74.04
C ASN A 74 9.80 18.89 -73.82
N SER A 75 9.11 18.63 -74.93
CA SER A 75 7.79 18.04 -74.86
C SER A 75 7.88 16.55 -74.47
N LEU A 76 7.19 16.15 -73.40
CA LEU A 76 7.16 14.78 -72.92
C LEU A 76 6.03 14.00 -73.62
N ARG A 77 6.38 12.91 -74.33
CA ARG A 77 5.39 12.01 -74.92
C ARG A 77 5.47 10.63 -74.31
N ILE A 78 4.37 10.15 -73.73
CA ILE A 78 4.30 8.81 -73.14
C ILE A 78 3.86 7.83 -74.21
N LEU A 79 4.80 7.00 -74.65
CA LEU A 79 4.59 6.02 -75.70
C LEU A 79 4.72 4.61 -75.14
N LYS A 80 4.05 3.67 -75.81
CA LYS A 80 4.30 2.25 -75.57
C LYS A 80 5.66 1.81 -76.14
N VAL A 81 6.21 2.51 -77.14
CA VAL A 81 7.64 2.50 -77.57
C VAL A 81 7.98 3.77 -78.40
N SER A 82 9.14 4.36 -78.11
CA SER A 82 10.06 5.28 -78.83
C SER A 82 9.63 6.68 -79.32
N GLY A 83 10.34 7.70 -78.81
CA GLY A 83 10.38 9.11 -79.24
C GLY A 83 11.80 9.71 -79.08
N LEU A 84 11.98 11.02 -79.33
CA LEU A 84 13.28 11.72 -79.42
C LEU A 84 13.55 12.68 -78.23
N THR A 85 14.48 12.41 -77.27
CA THR A 85 15.22 13.43 -76.44
C THR A 85 16.33 12.90 -75.50
N ALA A 86 17.50 13.55 -75.38
CA ALA A 86 18.70 13.13 -74.60
C ALA A 86 18.60 13.03 -73.04
N PHE A 87 18.11 11.93 -72.48
CA PHE A 87 18.33 11.42 -71.11
C PHE A 87 19.80 11.10 -70.81
N LYS A 88 20.20 11.29 -69.55
CA LYS A 88 21.51 10.92 -69.01
C LYS A 88 21.39 9.78 -68.01
N SER A 89 22.46 9.01 -67.83
CA SER A 89 22.51 7.98 -66.77
C SER A 89 22.27 8.54 -65.36
N SER A 90 22.51 9.84 -65.15
CA SER A 90 22.19 10.55 -63.91
C SER A 90 20.70 10.70 -63.62
N ASP A 91 19.83 10.43 -64.61
CA ASP A 91 18.38 10.63 -64.50
C ASP A 91 17.66 9.38 -63.99
N ILE A 92 18.37 8.26 -63.85
CA ILE A 92 17.86 7.04 -63.22
C ILE A 92 17.47 7.33 -61.76
N GLU A 93 16.30 6.84 -61.33
CA GLU A 93 15.63 7.07 -60.06
C GLU A 93 15.05 8.49 -59.87
N LYS A 94 15.07 9.35 -60.89
CA LYS A 94 14.27 10.58 -60.89
C LYS A 94 12.81 10.27 -61.24
N THR A 95 11.89 11.04 -60.65
CA THR A 95 10.44 10.86 -60.82
C THR A 95 9.86 12.00 -61.65
N VAL A 96 9.23 11.65 -62.76
CA VAL A 96 8.45 12.57 -63.60
C VAL A 96 7.02 12.64 -63.07
N VAL A 97 6.55 13.83 -62.75
CA VAL A 97 5.23 14.10 -62.19
C VAL A 97 4.43 14.95 -63.16
N ILE A 98 3.28 14.44 -63.59
CA ILE A 98 2.34 15.13 -64.45
C ILE A 98 1.05 15.39 -63.65
N PRO A 99 0.72 16.64 -63.30
CA PRO A 99 -0.48 16.93 -62.53
C PRO A 99 -1.74 16.34 -63.17
N GLY A 100 -2.54 15.62 -62.37
CA GLY A 100 -3.78 14.97 -62.82
C GLY A 100 -3.62 13.59 -63.49
N PHE A 101 -2.39 13.12 -63.69
CA PHE A 101 -2.09 11.81 -64.31
C PHE A 101 -1.17 10.96 -63.42
N SER A 102 -0.78 9.76 -63.88
CA SER A 102 0.23 8.95 -63.21
C SER A 102 1.58 9.67 -63.13
N SER A 103 2.36 9.39 -62.08
CA SER A 103 3.79 9.74 -62.03
C SER A 103 4.62 8.57 -62.54
N PHE A 104 5.84 8.84 -62.99
CA PHE A 104 6.72 7.87 -63.64
C PHE A 104 8.11 7.90 -63.01
N LEU A 105 8.54 6.79 -62.42
CA LEU A 105 9.89 6.64 -61.90
C LEU A 105 10.81 6.10 -62.99
N ILE A 106 11.84 6.86 -63.38
CA ILE A 106 12.82 6.42 -64.38
C ILE A 106 13.65 5.27 -63.79
N VAL A 107 13.54 4.09 -64.37
CA VAL A 107 14.25 2.88 -63.90
C VAL A 107 15.51 2.58 -64.71
N GLU A 108 15.49 2.93 -66.00
CA GLU A 108 16.58 2.68 -66.93
C GLU A 108 16.58 3.74 -68.02
N VAL A 109 17.76 4.15 -68.48
CA VAL A 109 17.92 5.02 -69.64
C VAL A 109 18.46 4.14 -70.75
N LEU A 110 17.66 3.97 -71.81
CA LEU A 110 17.93 3.00 -72.88
C LEU A 110 18.91 3.58 -73.89
N ASP A 111 18.68 4.83 -74.28
CA ASP A 111 19.54 5.59 -75.16
C ASP A 111 19.46 7.07 -74.76
N THR A 112 20.09 7.94 -75.55
CA THR A 112 19.91 9.38 -75.32
C THR A 112 18.43 9.69 -75.40
N LEU A 113 17.67 9.18 -76.35
CA LEU A 113 16.31 9.62 -76.63
C LEU A 113 15.18 9.06 -75.73
N ASN A 114 15.43 7.95 -75.04
CA ASN A 114 14.41 7.11 -74.42
C ASN A 114 14.82 6.65 -73.02
N ALA A 115 13.87 6.74 -72.09
CA ALA A 115 13.97 6.18 -70.76
C ALA A 115 12.80 5.24 -70.46
N LEU A 116 13.08 4.13 -69.80
CA LEU A 116 12.09 3.23 -69.25
C LEU A 116 11.68 3.74 -67.86
N ALA A 117 10.38 3.79 -67.60
CA ALA A 117 9.86 4.24 -66.33
C ALA A 117 8.68 3.40 -65.83
N ASP A 118 8.61 3.21 -64.52
CA ASP A 118 7.50 2.55 -63.84
C ASP A 118 6.43 3.58 -63.44
N ALA A 119 5.18 3.29 -63.74
CA ALA A 119 4.04 4.17 -63.44
C ALA A 119 3.48 3.90 -62.05
N THR A 120 3.30 4.95 -61.24
CA THR A 120 2.71 4.84 -59.89
C THR A 120 1.22 4.47 -59.93
N MET A 121 0.51 4.85 -60.99
CA MET A 121 -0.90 4.51 -61.23
C MET A 121 -1.08 4.04 -62.68
N PRO A 122 -0.82 2.75 -62.98
CA PRO A 122 -0.84 2.21 -64.35
C PRO A 122 -2.16 2.47 -65.11
N GLU A 123 -3.30 2.51 -64.41
CA GLU A 123 -4.62 2.75 -65.00
C GLU A 123 -4.82 4.20 -65.48
N ARG A 124 -4.03 5.15 -64.98
CA ARG A 124 -4.14 6.58 -65.30
C ARG A 124 -3.01 7.07 -66.20
N VAL A 125 -2.35 6.18 -66.92
CA VAL A 125 -1.25 6.51 -67.83
C VAL A 125 -1.82 7.13 -69.11
N PRO A 126 -1.46 8.38 -69.45
CA PRO A 126 -1.96 9.06 -70.65
C PRO A 126 -1.15 8.68 -71.88
N PHE A 127 -1.32 7.44 -72.35
CA PHE A 127 -0.64 6.95 -73.55
C PHE A 127 -0.94 7.83 -74.77
N ASN A 128 0.07 8.01 -75.63
CA ASN A 128 0.04 8.79 -76.86
C ASN A 128 -0.26 10.29 -76.70
N LYS A 129 -0.25 10.81 -75.47
CA LYS A 129 -0.38 12.24 -75.20
C LYS A 129 0.99 12.91 -75.11
N THR A 130 1.10 14.09 -75.68
CA THR A 130 2.28 14.96 -75.58
C THR A 130 2.00 16.08 -74.60
N PHE A 131 2.94 16.32 -73.69
CA PHE A 131 2.89 17.39 -72.70
C PHE A 131 3.98 18.42 -73.02
N ALA A 132 3.66 19.70 -72.97
CA ALA A 132 4.61 20.79 -73.10
C ALA A 132 5.54 20.87 -71.86
N PRO A 133 6.74 21.47 -71.96
CA PRO A 133 7.75 21.51 -70.90
C PRO A 133 7.27 22.02 -69.53
N ASP A 134 6.30 22.94 -69.52
CA ASP A 134 5.73 23.58 -68.32
C ASP A 134 4.57 22.79 -67.69
N MET A 135 4.14 21.69 -68.32
CA MET A 135 3.01 20.88 -67.86
C MET A 135 3.42 19.68 -67.00
N TRP A 136 4.71 19.51 -66.70
CA TRP A 136 5.23 18.39 -65.91
C TRP A 136 6.49 18.80 -65.13
N PHE A 137 6.84 18.03 -64.11
CA PHE A 137 7.94 18.32 -63.19
C PHE A 137 8.82 17.09 -62.97
N VAL A 138 10.08 17.30 -62.62
CA VAL A 138 11.01 16.22 -62.23
C VAL A 138 11.40 16.37 -60.78
N TYR A 139 11.26 15.31 -60.00
CA TYR A 139 11.75 15.25 -58.64
C TYR A 139 12.89 14.24 -58.50
N ASP A 140 13.98 14.67 -57.89
CA ASP A 140 15.12 13.81 -57.56
C ASP A 140 15.02 13.31 -56.12
N PHE A 141 14.34 12.16 -55.96
CA PHE A 141 14.35 11.36 -54.74
C PHE A 141 15.19 10.08 -54.90
N GLY A 142 16.10 10.07 -55.88
CA GLY A 142 16.95 8.92 -56.16
C GLY A 142 17.99 8.64 -55.08
N THR A 143 18.59 7.46 -55.16
CA THR A 143 19.65 6.99 -54.27
C THR A 143 20.97 6.75 -55.00
N LYS A 144 20.94 6.48 -56.32
CA LYS A 144 22.14 6.20 -57.14
C LYS A 144 23.17 7.33 -57.20
N ASN A 145 22.75 8.60 -57.25
CA ASN A 145 23.64 9.76 -57.40
C ASN A 145 23.88 10.51 -56.08
N GLY A 146 23.97 9.75 -54.98
CA GLY A 146 24.07 10.28 -53.62
C GLY A 146 22.70 10.62 -53.05
N ARG A 147 22.32 9.94 -51.96
CA ARG A 147 21.01 10.12 -51.33
C ARG A 147 20.89 11.52 -50.70
N LYS A 148 20.08 12.40 -51.31
CA LYS A 148 19.82 13.77 -50.85
C LYS A 148 18.68 13.88 -49.86
N TRP A 149 18.13 12.78 -49.35
CA TRP A 149 16.95 12.78 -48.48
C TRP A 149 17.08 11.77 -47.35
N LYS A 150 16.47 12.05 -46.20
CA LYS A 150 16.48 11.15 -45.05
C LYS A 150 15.09 10.99 -44.46
N ILE A 151 14.83 9.83 -43.89
CA ILE A 151 13.68 9.60 -43.03
C ILE A 151 14.17 9.69 -41.59
N ILE A 152 13.53 10.51 -40.78
CA ILE A 152 13.81 10.68 -39.35
C ILE A 152 12.55 10.38 -38.55
N VAL A 153 12.67 10.11 -37.27
CA VAL A 153 11.51 9.92 -36.39
C VAL A 153 10.86 11.28 -36.10
N ASP A 154 9.52 11.37 -36.09
CA ASP A 154 8.80 12.63 -35.83
C ASP A 154 8.97 13.11 -34.37
N THR A 155 8.79 14.42 -34.16
CA THR A 155 8.74 15.05 -32.84
C THR A 155 7.50 14.62 -32.05
N CYS A 156 7.58 14.58 -30.73
CA CYS A 156 6.48 14.13 -29.86
C CYS A 156 5.24 15.02 -29.97
N ARG A 157 4.17 14.48 -30.55
CA ARG A 157 2.84 15.14 -30.64
C ARG A 157 1.82 14.60 -29.64
N TYR A 158 2.23 13.64 -28.82
CA TYR A 158 1.41 13.05 -27.77
C TYR A 158 2.03 13.38 -26.43
N TRP A 159 1.18 13.56 -25.43
CA TRP A 159 1.55 13.72 -24.03
C TRP A 159 0.79 12.66 -23.24
N VAL A 160 1.51 11.94 -22.39
CA VAL A 160 0.89 10.95 -21.52
C VAL A 160 0.54 11.68 -20.23
N ARG A 161 -0.77 11.86 -20.00
CA ARG A 161 -1.25 12.40 -18.74
C ARG A 161 -1.72 11.26 -17.86
N GLU A 162 -1.14 11.18 -16.68
CA GLU A 162 -1.60 10.28 -15.65
C GLU A 162 -2.71 10.94 -14.82
N LEU A 163 -3.81 10.23 -14.60
CA LEU A 163 -4.98 10.74 -13.88
C LEU A 163 -4.84 10.67 -12.35
N ASP A 164 -4.01 9.75 -11.83
CA ASP A 164 -3.95 9.40 -10.40
C ASP A 164 -2.66 9.84 -9.67
N ASN A 165 -1.84 10.70 -10.28
CA ASN A 165 -0.58 11.20 -9.69
C ASN A 165 0.38 10.10 -9.17
N LEU A 166 0.37 8.87 -9.70
CA LEU A 166 1.40 7.91 -9.28
C LEU A 166 2.75 8.31 -9.90
N PRO A 167 3.86 8.11 -9.19
CA PRO A 167 5.16 8.30 -9.80
C PRO A 167 5.36 7.25 -10.91
N LEU A 168 6.10 7.62 -11.97
CA LEU A 168 6.47 6.76 -13.11
C LEU A 168 7.06 5.39 -12.73
N ASN A 169 7.54 5.25 -11.49
CA ASN A 169 8.02 4.01 -10.86
C ASN A 169 7.38 3.79 -9.48
N ALA A 170 6.06 3.77 -9.39
CA ALA A 170 5.36 3.53 -8.13
C ALA A 170 5.45 2.07 -7.68
N ILE A 171 5.59 1.88 -6.36
CA ILE A 171 5.40 0.58 -5.71
C ILE A 171 4.04 0.63 -5.02
N LYS A 172 3.11 -0.23 -5.43
CA LYS A 172 1.81 -0.35 -4.77
C LYS A 172 1.65 -1.70 -4.11
N TYR A 173 1.23 -1.68 -2.84
CA TYR A 173 0.91 -2.87 -2.07
C TYR A 173 -0.56 -3.24 -2.27
N LEU A 174 -0.80 -4.52 -2.53
CA LEU A 174 -2.14 -5.09 -2.63
C LEU A 174 -2.27 -6.24 -1.65
N ASP A 175 -3.07 -6.01 -0.62
CA ASP A 175 -3.47 -7.06 0.31
C ASP A 175 -4.61 -7.91 -0.27
N LEU A 176 -5.01 -8.96 0.45
CA LEU A 176 -6.13 -9.81 0.07
C LEU A 176 -7.39 -8.97 -0.16
N THR A 177 -8.16 -9.29 -1.21
CA THR A 177 -9.39 -8.60 -1.64
C THR A 177 -9.25 -7.15 -2.12
N GLN A 178 -8.04 -6.56 -2.07
CA GLN A 178 -7.83 -5.21 -2.58
C GLN A 178 -7.82 -5.19 -4.12
N THR A 179 -8.45 -4.15 -4.66
CA THR A 179 -8.49 -3.85 -6.08
C THR A 179 -7.84 -2.50 -6.32
N PHE A 180 -6.96 -2.43 -7.32
CA PHE A 180 -6.34 -1.18 -7.74
C PHE A 180 -6.66 -0.89 -9.20
N ASN A 181 -7.11 0.34 -9.47
CA ASN A 181 -7.46 0.80 -10.80
C ASN A 181 -6.49 1.90 -11.26
N PHE A 182 -6.08 1.86 -12.53
CA PHE A 182 -5.20 2.83 -13.22
C PHE A 182 -5.37 2.62 -14.74
N GLY A 183 -4.64 3.24 -15.68
CA GLY A 183 -5.07 3.13 -17.08
C GLY A 183 -4.10 3.32 -18.26
N PHE A 184 -3.78 2.27 -19.05
CA PHE A 184 -2.96 2.26 -20.31
C PHE A 184 -2.90 0.86 -21.03
N ARG A 185 -1.98 0.53 -21.98
CA ARG A 185 -1.84 -0.81 -22.67
C ARG A 185 -0.67 -1.67 -22.13
N LEU A 186 -0.83 -2.99 -21.90
CA LEU A 186 -0.09 -3.72 -20.83
C LEU A 186 0.70 -5.01 -21.17
N VAL A 187 1.80 -5.23 -20.44
CA VAL A 187 2.58 -6.47 -20.28
C VAL A 187 2.67 -6.80 -18.78
N VAL A 188 2.23 -8.00 -18.36
CA VAL A 188 2.36 -8.48 -16.97
C VAL A 188 3.57 -9.40 -16.85
N GLY A 189 4.48 -9.10 -15.92
CA GLY A 189 5.63 -9.98 -15.66
C GLY A 189 5.23 -11.36 -15.14
N ASN A 190 4.46 -11.42 -14.04
CA ASN A 190 3.99 -12.67 -13.45
C ASN A 190 2.45 -12.69 -13.32
N PRO A 191 1.72 -13.22 -14.33
CA PRO A 191 0.26 -13.25 -14.33
C PRO A 191 -0.34 -14.24 -13.31
N SER A 192 0.46 -15.10 -12.68
CA SER A 192 -0.04 -16.06 -11.69
C SER A 192 -0.35 -15.42 -10.33
N LEU A 193 0.23 -14.23 -10.05
CA LEU A 193 0.07 -13.50 -8.78
C LEU A 193 -1.18 -12.60 -8.75
N PHE A 194 -1.61 -12.09 -9.90
CA PHE A 194 -2.67 -11.10 -9.98
C PHE A 194 -3.61 -11.37 -11.15
N LYS A 195 -4.90 -11.12 -10.94
CA LYS A 195 -5.90 -11.06 -12.00
C LYS A 195 -6.04 -9.61 -12.45
N VAL A 196 -5.73 -9.37 -13.71
CA VAL A 196 -5.81 -8.05 -14.35
C VAL A 196 -7.01 -8.05 -15.29
N LYS A 197 -7.94 -7.11 -15.10
CA LYS A 197 -8.99 -6.79 -16.06
C LYS A 197 -8.67 -5.46 -16.72
N THR A 198 -8.97 -5.34 -18.00
CA THR A 198 -8.72 -4.12 -18.78
C THR A 198 -10.01 -3.67 -19.45
N LYS A 199 -10.23 -2.36 -19.53
CA LYS A 199 -11.33 -1.73 -20.26
C LYS A 199 -10.77 -0.53 -21.00
N ASP A 200 -11.04 -0.38 -22.29
CA ASP A 200 -10.56 0.75 -23.07
C ASP A 200 -11.69 1.42 -23.84
N TYR A 201 -11.60 2.74 -24.01
CA TYR A 201 -12.58 3.55 -24.72
C TYR A 201 -11.98 4.88 -25.18
N TRP A 202 -12.58 5.50 -26.19
CA TRP A 202 -12.33 6.90 -26.54
C TRP A 202 -13.32 7.78 -25.79
N ASP A 203 -12.83 8.84 -25.17
CA ASP A 203 -13.71 9.83 -24.54
C ASP A 203 -14.17 10.89 -25.54
N ASP A 204 -15.08 11.77 -25.08
CA ASP A 204 -15.68 12.83 -25.91
C ASP A 204 -14.68 13.92 -26.33
N THR A 205 -13.43 13.84 -25.87
CA THR A 205 -12.35 14.79 -26.21
C THR A 205 -11.33 14.19 -27.18
N ASP A 206 -11.67 13.07 -27.82
CA ASP A 206 -10.75 12.26 -28.64
C ASP A 206 -9.50 11.80 -27.87
N SER A 207 -9.62 11.64 -26.54
CA SER A 207 -8.57 11.04 -25.72
C SER A 207 -8.81 9.54 -25.57
N TYR A 208 -7.78 8.73 -25.80
CA TYR A 208 -7.85 7.29 -25.60
C TYR A 208 -7.63 6.95 -24.11
N MET A 209 -8.67 6.47 -23.46
CA MET A 209 -8.66 6.03 -22.08
C MET A 209 -8.54 4.51 -22.02
N MET A 210 -7.69 4.03 -21.12
CA MET A 210 -7.71 2.64 -20.71
C MET A 210 -7.84 2.63 -19.20
N GLU A 211 -8.52 1.64 -18.65
CA GLU A 211 -8.73 1.39 -17.24
C GLU A 211 -8.31 -0.06 -16.98
N PHE A 212 -7.60 -0.25 -15.89
CA PHE A 212 -7.13 -1.51 -15.39
C PHE A 212 -7.81 -1.73 -14.06
N SER A 213 -8.04 -2.98 -13.73
CA SER A 213 -8.46 -3.40 -12.41
C SER A 213 -7.64 -4.61 -12.03
N VAL A 214 -6.73 -4.42 -11.07
CA VAL A 214 -5.82 -5.46 -10.62
C VAL A 214 -6.29 -5.98 -9.27
N THR A 215 -6.53 -7.29 -9.22
CA THR A 215 -6.93 -8.02 -8.03
C THR A 215 -5.90 -9.09 -7.68
N ASN A 216 -5.62 -9.23 -6.39
CA ASN A 216 -4.68 -10.22 -5.89
C ASN A 216 -5.25 -11.65 -5.99
N ASN A 217 -4.46 -12.62 -6.48
CA ASN A 217 -4.83 -14.03 -6.36
C ASN A 217 -4.55 -14.52 -4.94
N PHE A 218 -5.62 -14.93 -4.25
CA PHE A 218 -5.60 -15.40 -2.87
C PHE A 218 -4.37 -16.27 -2.51
N PHE A 219 -3.74 -15.97 -1.37
CA PHE A 219 -2.66 -16.72 -0.71
C PHE A 219 -1.26 -16.72 -1.37
N LYS A 220 -1.03 -15.99 -2.49
CA LYS A 220 0.31 -15.92 -3.10
C LYS A 220 0.98 -14.57 -2.85
N GLN A 221 2.03 -14.56 -2.02
CA GLN A 221 2.89 -13.38 -1.86
C GLN A 221 3.91 -13.29 -3.00
N GLY A 222 4.23 -12.07 -3.42
CA GLY A 222 5.22 -11.86 -4.47
C GLY A 222 5.24 -10.43 -4.99
N LYS A 223 6.08 -10.19 -5.99
CA LYS A 223 6.14 -8.92 -6.71
C LYS A 223 5.90 -9.20 -8.19
N THR A 224 5.13 -8.35 -8.85
CA THR A 224 5.05 -8.31 -10.31
C THR A 224 5.27 -6.88 -10.76
N SER A 225 5.82 -6.71 -11.95
CA SER A 225 5.81 -5.44 -12.64
C SER A 225 4.73 -5.48 -13.72
N ILE A 226 4.01 -4.38 -13.84
CA ILE A 226 3.11 -4.10 -14.94
C ILE A 226 3.79 -3.01 -15.77
N ALA A 227 4.18 -3.37 -16.99
CA ALA A 227 4.71 -2.42 -17.94
C ALA A 227 3.62 -2.03 -18.92
N VAL A 228 3.49 -0.74 -19.12
CA VAL A 228 2.60 -0.13 -20.08
C VAL A 228 3.42 0.29 -21.28
N VAL A 229 3.07 -0.14 -22.50
CA VAL A 229 3.86 0.16 -23.70
C VAL A 229 3.01 0.79 -24.79
N LEU A 230 3.35 2.02 -25.18
CA LEU A 230 2.71 2.72 -26.29
C LEU A 230 3.37 2.34 -27.62
N THR A 231 2.95 1.20 -28.19
CA THR A 231 3.55 0.61 -29.41
C THR A 231 3.56 1.50 -30.66
N LYS A 232 2.69 2.52 -30.73
CA LYS A 232 2.60 3.48 -31.85
C LYS A 232 3.22 4.83 -31.54
N ALA A 233 4.03 4.92 -30.49
CA ALA A 233 4.59 6.16 -30.00
C ALA A 233 6.09 6.26 -30.35
N SER A 234 6.55 7.46 -30.71
CA SER A 234 7.96 7.70 -31.06
C SER A 234 8.86 7.38 -29.87
N LEU A 235 9.92 6.60 -30.10
CA LEU A 235 10.95 6.26 -29.09
C LEU A 235 11.79 7.47 -28.67
N VAL A 236 11.70 8.59 -29.38
CA VAL A 236 12.37 9.86 -29.03
C VAL A 236 11.64 10.57 -27.87
N CYS A 237 10.41 10.16 -27.55
CA CYS A 237 9.64 10.76 -26.48
C CYS A 237 10.00 10.16 -25.11
N GLY A 238 10.09 11.04 -24.11
CA GLY A 238 10.59 10.69 -22.77
C GLY A 238 9.78 9.62 -22.03
N VAL A 239 8.51 9.38 -22.39
CA VAL A 239 7.68 8.34 -21.75
C VAL A 239 6.91 7.55 -22.81
N SER A 240 7.57 6.55 -23.38
CA SER A 240 6.93 5.53 -24.24
C SER A 240 6.52 4.29 -23.45
N THR A 241 7.05 4.14 -22.23
CA THR A 241 6.78 3.02 -21.31
C THR A 241 6.60 3.52 -19.88
N ILE A 242 5.58 3.04 -19.18
CA ILE A 242 5.35 3.28 -17.74
C ILE A 242 5.47 1.94 -17.01
N VAL A 243 6.21 1.86 -15.91
CA VAL A 243 6.40 0.61 -15.18
C VAL A 243 5.92 0.76 -13.75
N LEU A 244 4.86 0.02 -13.40
CA LEU A 244 4.33 -0.05 -12.05
C LEU A 244 4.76 -1.35 -11.38
N THR A 245 5.29 -1.27 -10.17
CA THR A 245 5.62 -2.47 -9.40
C THR A 245 4.50 -2.75 -8.40
N LEU A 246 3.80 -3.85 -8.58
CA LEU A 246 2.78 -4.33 -7.66
C LEU A 246 3.33 -5.40 -6.74
N LYS A 247 3.14 -5.22 -5.44
CA LYS A 247 3.55 -6.18 -4.41
C LYS A 247 2.32 -6.80 -3.77
N SER A 248 2.18 -8.11 -3.92
CA SER A 248 1.22 -8.92 -3.18
C SER A 248 1.85 -9.27 -1.84
N GLY A 249 1.35 -8.67 -0.76
CA GLY A 249 1.89 -8.89 0.57
C GLY A 249 1.51 -7.78 1.54
N CYS A 250 2.04 -7.88 2.76
CA CYS A 250 1.78 -6.90 3.81
C CYS A 250 2.38 -5.53 3.44
N SER A 251 1.56 -4.48 3.48
CA SER A 251 2.04 -3.09 3.42
C SER A 251 2.67 -2.69 4.75
N TYR A 252 3.74 -1.91 4.69
CA TYR A 252 4.43 -1.39 5.89
C TYR A 252 3.58 -0.40 6.68
N SER A 253 2.60 0.23 6.03
CA SER A 253 1.71 1.20 6.68
C SER A 253 0.43 0.57 7.21
N LYS A 254 0.27 -0.76 7.08
CA LYS A 254 -0.93 -1.45 7.52
C LYS A 254 -0.76 -1.92 8.96
N SER A 255 -1.55 -1.36 9.88
CA SER A 255 -1.50 -1.66 11.32
C SER A 255 -2.90 -1.72 11.91
N MET A 256 -3.03 -2.43 13.03
CA MET A 256 -4.27 -2.51 13.80
C MET A 256 -4.13 -1.68 15.07
N HIS A 257 -5.17 -0.95 15.42
CA HIS A 257 -5.17 -0.04 16.57
C HIS A 257 -6.47 -0.17 17.38
N TYR A 258 -6.31 -0.34 18.69
CA TYR A 258 -7.37 -0.31 19.69
C TYR A 258 -7.95 1.09 19.83
N ILE A 259 -9.27 1.16 19.86
CA ILE A 259 -10.01 2.39 20.11
C ILE A 259 -10.48 2.36 21.57
N SER A 260 -9.83 3.17 22.41
CA SER A 260 -10.23 3.36 23.79
C SER A 260 -11.66 3.93 23.87
N PRO A 261 -12.52 3.45 24.79
CA PRO A 261 -13.86 3.99 24.99
C PRO A 261 -13.83 5.44 25.51
N VAL A 262 -12.68 5.89 26.03
CA VAL A 262 -12.46 7.25 26.51
C VAL A 262 -11.30 7.87 25.75
N SER A 263 -11.51 9.08 25.22
CA SER A 263 -10.47 9.82 24.51
C SER A 263 -9.57 10.57 25.50
N ILE A 264 -8.29 10.21 25.54
CA ILE A 264 -7.27 10.84 26.39
C ILE A 264 -6.08 11.21 25.50
N SER A 265 -5.67 12.48 25.50
CA SER A 265 -4.50 12.91 24.73
C SER A 265 -3.20 12.36 25.33
N ALA A 266 -2.19 12.16 24.48
CA ALA A 266 -0.86 11.69 24.89
C ALA A 266 -0.27 12.53 26.05
N GLN A 267 -0.37 13.85 25.95
CA GLN A 267 0.13 14.78 26.99
C GLN A 267 -0.60 14.60 28.32
N SER A 268 -1.94 14.45 28.28
CA SER A 268 -2.75 14.21 29.47
C SER A 268 -2.47 12.84 30.07
N TRP A 269 -2.20 11.82 29.25
CA TRP A 269 -1.80 10.50 29.73
C TRP A 269 -0.46 10.55 30.47
N LEU A 270 0.56 11.15 29.87
CA LEU A 270 1.92 11.19 30.42
C LEU A 270 1.98 12.07 31.67
N HIS A 271 1.51 13.31 31.59
CA HIS A 271 1.75 14.33 32.61
C HIS A 271 0.51 14.79 33.37
N GLY A 272 -0.69 14.43 32.90
CA GLY A 272 -1.96 14.80 33.51
C GLY A 272 -2.53 13.75 34.48
N ASP A 273 -3.71 14.10 35.01
CA ASP A 273 -4.60 13.26 35.82
C ASP A 273 -6.04 13.43 35.29
N PRO A 274 -6.34 12.93 34.08
CA PRO A 274 -7.62 13.15 33.43
C PRO A 274 -8.76 12.52 34.23
N LYS A 275 -9.89 13.23 34.31
CA LYS A 275 -11.09 12.79 35.01
C LYS A 275 -12.29 12.82 34.09
N ASP A 276 -13.29 11.99 34.41
CA ASP A 276 -14.59 12.06 33.74
C ASP A 276 -15.47 13.19 34.31
N LEU A 277 -16.71 13.27 33.81
CA LEU A 277 -17.71 14.25 34.24
C LEU A 277 -18.10 14.12 35.73
N TYR A 278 -17.80 13.00 36.37
CA TYR A 278 -18.12 12.68 37.77
C TYR A 278 -16.89 12.75 38.68
N ASP A 279 -15.82 13.43 38.24
CA ASP A 279 -14.54 13.56 38.93
C ASP A 279 -13.80 12.21 39.17
N PHE A 280 -14.19 11.14 38.46
CA PHE A 280 -13.51 9.87 38.52
C PHE A 280 -12.24 9.91 37.68
N LYS A 281 -11.08 9.67 38.32
CA LYS A 281 -9.79 9.58 37.63
C LYS A 281 -9.82 8.46 36.60
N LEU A 282 -9.56 8.80 35.34
CA LEU A 282 -9.57 7.85 34.22
C LEU A 282 -8.30 7.00 34.16
N LEU A 283 -7.21 7.43 34.81
CA LEU A 283 -5.95 6.70 34.81
C LEU A 283 -5.54 6.27 36.23
N LYS A 284 -4.97 5.08 36.32
CA LYS A 284 -4.36 4.55 37.55
C LYS A 284 -2.84 4.54 37.41
N PRO A 285 -2.08 5.25 38.27
CA PRO A 285 -0.64 5.05 38.34
C PRO A 285 -0.33 3.67 38.90
N LEU A 286 0.53 2.94 38.18
CA LEU A 286 0.99 1.61 38.57
C LEU A 286 2.13 1.75 39.59
N PRO A 287 2.13 0.96 40.69
CA PRO A 287 3.25 0.93 41.62
C PRO A 287 4.57 0.55 40.91
N VAL A 288 5.69 0.92 41.52
CA VAL A 288 7.00 0.56 40.97
C VAL A 288 7.21 -0.96 41.08
N ASN A 289 7.77 -1.57 40.02
CA ASN A 289 7.93 -3.01 39.88
C ASN A 289 6.63 -3.78 40.07
N TYR A 290 5.52 -3.22 39.59
CA TYR A 290 4.21 -3.83 39.72
C TYR A 290 4.10 -5.08 38.85
N ARG A 291 3.47 -6.12 39.41
CA ARG A 291 3.11 -7.35 38.71
C ARG A 291 1.64 -7.69 38.99
N PRO A 292 0.83 -7.96 37.95
CA PRO A 292 -0.56 -8.35 38.09
C PRO A 292 -0.78 -9.57 39.00
N PRO A 293 -1.94 -9.67 39.67
CA PRO A 293 -2.37 -10.85 40.40
C PRO A 293 -2.39 -12.12 39.55
N SER A 294 -2.16 -13.28 40.18
CA SER A 294 -2.33 -14.58 39.54
C SER A 294 -3.57 -15.32 40.06
N LYS A 295 -3.82 -16.51 39.51
CA LYS A 295 -4.83 -17.45 40.01
C LYS A 295 -4.65 -17.87 41.47
N LEU A 296 -3.44 -17.74 42.03
CA LEU A 296 -3.16 -18.04 43.44
C LEU A 296 -3.51 -16.88 44.38
N GLY A 297 -3.86 -15.72 43.84
CA GLY A 297 -4.30 -14.54 44.59
C GLY A 297 -3.44 -13.31 44.36
N ILE A 298 -3.87 -12.21 44.96
CA ILE A 298 -3.32 -10.86 44.79
C ILE A 298 -1.85 -10.77 45.25
N ALA A 299 -1.48 -11.53 46.29
CA ALA A 299 -0.15 -11.50 46.88
C ALA A 299 0.89 -12.39 46.18
N VAL A 300 0.48 -13.19 45.18
CA VAL A 300 1.35 -14.19 44.52
C VAL A 300 1.35 -13.94 43.00
N PRO A 301 2.00 -12.87 42.51
CA PRO A 301 2.17 -12.69 41.08
C PRO A 301 3.03 -13.82 40.48
N LEU A 302 2.59 -14.38 39.36
CA LEU A 302 3.32 -15.46 38.65
C LEU A 302 3.67 -15.10 37.21
N THR A 303 3.25 -13.91 36.75
CA THR A 303 3.54 -13.42 35.40
C THR A 303 4.99 -12.97 35.29
N ASP A 304 5.56 -13.16 34.10
CA ASP A 304 6.88 -12.65 33.77
C ASP A 304 6.89 -11.14 33.51
N ASN A 305 5.73 -10.52 33.33
CA ASN A 305 5.64 -9.12 32.94
C ASN A 305 5.70 -8.18 34.14
N PHE A 306 6.72 -7.34 34.16
CA PHE A 306 6.77 -6.15 35.01
C PHE A 306 6.13 -4.94 34.33
N TYR A 307 5.52 -4.10 35.16
CA TYR A 307 5.02 -2.79 34.80
C TYR A 307 5.66 -1.74 35.70
N ASN A 308 5.91 -0.55 35.16
CA ASN A 308 6.62 0.53 35.85
C ASN A 308 7.90 0.03 36.54
N ALA A 309 8.78 -0.61 35.77
CA ALA A 309 9.96 -1.31 36.27
C ALA A 309 11.08 -0.34 36.71
N ASP A 310 11.65 -0.57 37.89
CA ASP A 310 12.81 0.14 38.41
C ASP A 310 13.75 -0.86 39.11
N PRO A 311 14.86 -1.26 38.48
CA PRO A 311 15.79 -2.22 39.05
C PRO A 311 16.43 -1.79 40.37
N SER A 312 16.43 -0.48 40.69
CA SER A 312 16.99 0.04 41.93
C SER A 312 16.07 -0.16 43.15
N LYS A 313 14.81 -0.56 42.92
CA LYS A 313 13.80 -0.73 43.95
C LYS A 313 13.43 -2.20 44.13
N PRO A 314 12.97 -2.60 45.34
CA PRO A 314 12.55 -3.97 45.56
C PRO A 314 11.37 -4.34 44.66
N ARG A 315 11.26 -5.63 44.36
CA ARG A 315 10.14 -6.19 43.61
C ARG A 315 8.89 -6.20 44.48
N MET A 316 7.77 -5.73 43.91
CA MET A 316 6.50 -5.72 44.64
C MET A 316 5.97 -7.16 44.82
N ARG A 317 5.42 -7.44 46.01
CA ARG A 317 4.75 -8.71 46.37
C ARG A 317 5.61 -9.96 46.12
N ASP A 318 6.90 -9.84 46.42
CA ASP A 318 7.91 -10.88 46.16
C ASP A 318 8.19 -11.78 47.37
N TYR A 319 7.15 -12.12 48.13
CA TYR A 319 7.27 -12.85 49.39
C TYR A 319 7.37 -14.37 49.19
N PHE A 320 6.68 -14.91 48.18
CA PHE A 320 6.53 -16.35 47.94
C PHE A 320 7.55 -16.87 46.91
N ALA A 321 7.93 -18.15 47.03
CA ALA A 321 8.89 -18.78 46.12
C ALA A 321 8.48 -18.67 44.64
N GLY A 322 7.19 -18.88 44.33
CA GLY A 322 6.68 -18.72 42.96
C GLY A 322 6.81 -17.29 42.43
N SER A 323 6.59 -16.27 43.28
CA SER A 323 6.81 -14.87 42.90
C SER A 323 8.28 -14.57 42.66
N LYS A 324 9.18 -15.11 43.50
CA LYS A 324 10.63 -14.89 43.40
C LYS A 324 11.21 -15.49 42.12
N ASN A 325 10.71 -16.67 41.74
CA ASN A 325 11.20 -17.45 40.60
C ASN A 325 10.55 -17.08 39.25
N SER A 326 9.48 -16.28 39.24
CA SER A 326 8.86 -15.72 38.02
C SER A 326 9.28 -14.28 37.83
N GLY A 327 8.94 -13.64 36.71
CA GLY A 327 9.21 -12.20 36.50
C GLY A 327 10.53 -11.95 35.79
N ALA A 328 10.46 -11.37 34.60
CA ALA A 328 11.62 -10.98 33.81
C ALA A 328 11.47 -9.53 33.33
N TYR A 329 12.47 -8.71 33.65
CA TYR A 329 12.58 -7.38 33.04
C TYR A 329 12.83 -7.51 31.54
N LYS A 330 12.31 -6.55 30.77
CA LYS A 330 12.47 -6.41 29.33
C LYS A 330 13.44 -5.28 29.03
N GLN A 331 12.96 -4.05 28.84
CA GLN A 331 13.82 -2.87 28.62
C GLN A 331 14.76 -2.61 29.80
N CYS A 332 14.32 -2.95 31.01
CA CYS A 332 15.13 -2.80 32.22
C CYS A 332 16.02 -4.02 32.50
N ALA A 333 16.10 -5.01 31.60
CA ALA A 333 16.96 -6.17 31.78
C ALA A 333 18.43 -5.75 31.92
N ASN A 334 19.13 -6.31 32.91
CA ASN A 334 20.53 -6.03 33.22
C ASN A 334 20.85 -4.55 33.50
N LYS A 335 19.85 -3.75 33.88
CA LYS A 335 20.02 -2.35 34.29
C LYS A 335 20.06 -2.25 35.80
N SER A 336 20.76 -1.24 36.32
CA SER A 336 20.85 -1.01 37.77
C SER A 336 19.89 0.08 38.27
N THR A 337 19.48 0.99 37.38
CA THR A 337 18.61 2.13 37.71
C THR A 337 17.47 2.31 36.70
N ARG A 338 16.38 2.96 37.10
CA ARG A 338 15.26 3.33 36.20
C ARG A 338 15.73 4.14 34.98
N ALA A 339 16.66 5.06 35.18
CA ALA A 339 17.15 5.95 34.11
C ALA A 339 17.81 5.15 32.98
N GLU A 340 18.55 4.10 33.31
CA GLU A 340 19.20 3.20 32.34
C GLU A 340 18.23 2.37 31.49
N CYS A 341 16.96 2.25 31.90
CA CYS A 341 15.93 1.59 31.10
C CYS A 341 15.55 2.37 29.83
N ASN A 342 15.87 3.67 29.77
CA ASN A 342 15.64 4.54 28.62
C ASN A 342 14.20 4.47 28.06
N CYS A 343 13.23 4.66 28.95
CA CYS A 343 11.81 4.72 28.63
C CYS A 343 11.42 6.09 28.08
N ASP A 344 11.41 6.23 26.77
CA ASP A 344 10.83 7.38 26.07
C ASP A 344 9.30 7.42 26.16
N ASP A 345 8.72 8.54 25.76
CA ASP A 345 7.28 8.77 25.87
C ASP A 345 6.45 7.82 24.99
N ASN A 346 6.97 7.42 23.83
CA ASN A 346 6.30 6.44 22.96
C ASN A 346 6.22 5.07 23.63
N LYS A 347 7.29 4.62 24.31
CA LYS A 347 7.30 3.38 25.09
C LYS A 347 6.37 3.44 26.30
N LYS A 348 6.25 4.60 26.96
CA LYS A 348 5.31 4.81 28.09
C LYS A 348 3.85 4.79 27.65
N LEU A 349 3.56 5.34 26.46
CA LEU A 349 2.23 5.36 25.87
C LEU A 349 1.85 4.01 25.26
N SER A 350 2.82 3.26 24.75
CA SER A 350 2.62 1.95 24.16
C SER A 350 1.86 1.00 25.09
N PHE A 351 1.00 0.19 24.48
CA PHE A 351 0.32 -0.90 25.15
C PHE A 351 1.02 -2.25 24.93
N PHE A 352 1.96 -2.38 24.00
CA PHE A 352 2.65 -3.65 23.78
C PHE A 352 3.40 -4.14 25.02
N VAL A 353 3.25 -5.45 25.31
CA VAL A 353 3.94 -6.18 26.37
C VAL A 353 5.44 -6.07 26.26
N ALA A 354 5.95 -5.93 25.03
CA ALA A 354 7.34 -5.67 24.76
C ALA A 354 7.85 -4.48 25.57
N PHE A 355 7.03 -3.44 25.79
CA PHE A 355 7.36 -2.21 26.53
C PHE A 355 6.69 -2.12 27.91
N SER A 356 6.23 -3.25 28.47
CA SER A 356 5.50 -3.24 29.75
C SER A 356 6.31 -2.59 30.88
N ASP A 357 7.63 -2.78 30.91
CA ASP A 357 8.56 -2.16 31.86
C ASP A 357 8.41 -0.63 31.92
N CYS A 358 8.12 0.00 30.80
CA CYS A 358 7.97 1.44 30.68
C CYS A 358 6.54 1.93 30.98
N LYS A 359 5.56 1.02 31.12
CA LYS A 359 4.17 1.40 31.33
C LYS A 359 3.93 1.85 32.78
N GLU A 360 3.67 3.15 32.95
CA GLU A 360 3.52 3.78 34.26
C GLU A 360 2.06 3.95 34.71
N LYS A 361 1.12 4.00 33.76
CA LYS A 361 -0.31 4.23 34.00
C LYS A 361 -1.14 3.30 33.13
N ALA A 362 -2.32 2.92 33.62
CA ALA A 362 -3.31 2.14 32.87
C ALA A 362 -4.71 2.78 32.96
N LEU A 363 -5.57 2.47 31.99
CA LEU A 363 -6.96 2.94 31.98
C LEU A 363 -7.71 2.35 33.18
N ARG A 364 -8.37 3.19 33.97
CA ARG A 364 -9.01 2.82 35.22
C ARG A 364 -10.50 2.57 35.01
N MET A 365 -11.02 1.49 35.59
CA MET A 365 -12.45 1.16 35.62
C MET A 365 -12.87 0.73 37.02
N LYS A 366 -14.14 0.93 37.36
CA LYS A 366 -14.72 0.43 38.62
C LYS A 366 -15.28 -0.98 38.43
N TYR A 367 -15.15 -1.81 39.45
CA TYR A 367 -15.82 -3.10 39.53
C TYR A 367 -17.35 -2.93 39.71
N PRO A 368 -18.20 -3.79 39.12
CA PRO A 368 -17.86 -4.81 38.12
C PRO A 368 -17.75 -4.23 36.71
N VAL A 369 -16.80 -4.72 35.91
CA VAL A 369 -16.72 -4.37 34.49
C VAL A 369 -17.54 -5.40 33.71
N THR A 370 -18.69 -4.98 33.20
CA THR A 370 -19.61 -5.84 32.43
C THR A 370 -19.82 -5.26 31.04
N ARG A 371 -19.80 -6.12 30.03
CA ARG A 371 -20.02 -5.80 28.61
C ARG A 371 -19.24 -4.57 28.13
N LEU A 372 -17.97 -4.47 28.49
CA LEU A 372 -17.11 -3.40 28.00
C LEU A 372 -16.89 -3.57 26.48
N PRO A 373 -17.37 -2.66 25.62
CA PRO A 373 -17.17 -2.77 24.19
C PRO A 373 -15.70 -2.56 23.81
N ILE A 374 -15.18 -3.43 22.94
CA ILE A 374 -13.81 -3.37 22.45
C ILE A 374 -13.85 -3.17 20.94
N HIS A 375 -13.29 -2.06 20.48
CA HIS A 375 -13.26 -1.71 19.06
C HIS A 375 -11.83 -1.55 18.56
N PHE A 376 -11.63 -1.90 17.29
CA PHE A 376 -10.37 -1.75 16.62
C PHE A 376 -10.57 -1.12 15.25
N ARG A 377 -9.54 -0.43 14.77
CA ARG A 377 -9.42 0.02 13.38
C ARG A 377 -8.17 -0.56 12.74
N VAL A 378 -8.20 -0.68 11.43
CA VAL A 378 -7.05 -1.00 10.59
C VAL A 378 -6.67 0.26 9.83
N ASP A 379 -5.48 0.76 10.11
CA ASP A 379 -4.88 1.89 9.41
C ASP A 379 -4.14 1.34 8.17
N SER A 380 -4.17 2.07 7.05
CA SER A 380 -3.57 1.69 5.77
C SER A 380 -3.19 2.93 4.95
N GLU A 381 -2.52 2.76 3.80
CA GLU A 381 -2.18 3.87 2.90
C GLU A 381 -3.41 4.69 2.45
N ASN A 382 -4.58 4.04 2.36
CA ASN A 382 -5.82 4.64 1.86
C ASN A 382 -6.68 5.23 3.00
N GLY A 383 -6.16 5.29 4.23
CA GLY A 383 -6.89 5.73 5.42
C GLY A 383 -7.18 4.60 6.40
N TYR A 384 -8.14 4.84 7.30
CA TYR A 384 -8.52 3.89 8.36
C TYR A 384 -9.90 3.29 8.12
N THR A 385 -10.06 2.03 8.52
CA THR A 385 -11.35 1.31 8.45
C THR A 385 -11.61 0.56 9.76
N PRO A 386 -12.86 0.51 10.26
CA PRO A 386 -13.19 -0.34 11.40
C PRO A 386 -12.87 -1.80 11.13
N LEU A 387 -12.40 -2.53 12.14
CA LEU A 387 -12.16 -3.97 12.03
C LEU A 387 -13.51 -4.71 12.04
N ALA A 388 -13.91 -5.23 10.89
CA ALA A 388 -15.20 -5.89 10.67
C ALA A 388 -15.02 -7.20 9.88
N SER A 389 -16.09 -7.96 9.66
CA SER A 389 -16.08 -9.15 8.80
C SER A 389 -15.47 -8.81 7.41
N PRO A 390 -14.55 -9.63 6.86
CA PRO A 390 -14.23 -11.02 7.19
C PRO A 390 -13.11 -11.21 8.24
N PHE A 391 -12.67 -10.16 8.93
CA PHE A 391 -11.63 -10.30 9.95
C PHE A 391 -12.21 -10.98 11.20
N PHE A 392 -11.78 -12.20 11.49
CA PHE A 392 -12.01 -12.83 12.79
C PHE A 392 -10.79 -12.65 13.69
N VAL A 393 -11.04 -12.53 15.00
CA VAL A 393 -9.99 -12.24 15.98
C VAL A 393 -9.93 -13.29 17.08
N THR A 394 -8.74 -13.40 17.66
CA THR A 394 -8.48 -14.11 18.91
C THR A 394 -8.23 -13.09 20.00
N VAL A 395 -8.71 -13.36 21.22
CA VAL A 395 -8.48 -12.51 22.40
C VAL A 395 -7.75 -13.33 23.44
N THR A 396 -6.64 -12.81 23.95
CA THR A 396 -5.80 -13.49 24.95
C THR A 396 -5.40 -12.52 26.06
N GLU A 397 -5.37 -12.99 27.31
CA GLU A 397 -4.82 -12.20 28.43
C GLU A 397 -3.35 -12.57 28.63
N VAL A 398 -2.49 -11.57 28.54
CA VAL A 398 -1.03 -11.70 28.40
C VAL A 398 -0.35 -12.14 29.70
N ASN A 399 -1.01 -11.99 30.84
CA ASN A 399 -0.51 -12.40 32.16
C ASN A 399 -1.13 -13.71 32.66
N HIS A 400 -1.83 -14.46 31.81
CA HIS A 400 -2.49 -15.72 32.12
C HIS A 400 -3.56 -15.62 33.23
N ARG A 401 -4.24 -14.48 33.34
CA ARG A 401 -5.41 -14.33 34.20
C ARG A 401 -6.62 -15.01 33.57
N THR A 402 -7.50 -15.55 34.41
CA THR A 402 -8.68 -16.33 33.98
C THR A 402 -10.01 -15.76 34.46
N ASN A 403 -9.97 -14.69 35.24
CA ASN A 403 -11.13 -14.03 35.83
C ASN A 403 -11.72 -12.95 34.91
N TRP A 404 -11.92 -13.33 33.65
CA TRP A 404 -12.50 -12.53 32.58
C TRP A 404 -13.13 -13.46 31.54
N GLU A 405 -14.04 -12.92 30.73
CA GLU A 405 -14.68 -13.66 29.63
C GLU A 405 -15.08 -12.69 28.51
N VAL A 406 -15.24 -13.21 27.30
CA VAL A 406 -15.77 -12.45 26.16
C VAL A 406 -17.29 -12.53 26.17
N ALA A 407 -17.96 -11.39 26.24
CA ALA A 407 -19.41 -11.24 26.32
C ALA A 407 -20.09 -10.97 24.96
N GLY A 408 -19.43 -11.29 23.85
CA GLY A 408 -19.92 -11.03 22.49
C GLY A 408 -20.96 -12.05 22.01
N MET A 409 -22.02 -11.58 21.35
CA MET A 409 -23.01 -12.43 20.69
C MET A 409 -22.62 -12.75 19.25
N ASP A 410 -22.64 -14.04 18.90
CA ASP A 410 -22.63 -14.53 17.53
C ASP A 410 -23.80 -13.94 16.72
N ARG A 411 -23.50 -13.16 15.69
CA ARG A 411 -24.52 -12.70 14.75
C ARG A 411 -24.73 -13.74 13.65
N GLY A 412 -25.74 -14.59 13.83
CA GLY A 412 -26.30 -15.41 12.75
C GLY A 412 -25.71 -16.82 12.59
N PHE A 413 -26.51 -17.70 11.97
CA PHE A 413 -26.21 -19.14 11.83
C PHE A 413 -25.00 -19.42 10.92
N ALA A 414 -24.82 -18.63 9.85
CA ALA A 414 -23.71 -18.81 8.90
C ALA A 414 -22.35 -18.43 9.49
N GLU A 415 -22.28 -17.32 10.25
CA GLU A 415 -21.06 -16.91 10.95
C GLU A 415 -20.65 -17.95 11.99
N LYS A 416 -21.61 -18.48 12.77
CA LYS A 416 -21.37 -19.59 13.71
C LYS A 416 -20.74 -20.81 13.07
N PHE A 417 -21.29 -21.26 11.93
CA PHE A 417 -20.79 -22.45 11.25
C PHE A 417 -19.35 -22.23 10.74
N PHE A 418 -19.09 -21.07 10.15
CA PHE A 418 -17.76 -20.72 9.64
C PHE A 418 -16.74 -20.55 10.77
N LEU A 419 -17.14 -19.91 11.87
CA LEU A 419 -16.34 -19.77 13.10
C LEU A 419 -16.02 -21.14 13.69
N ALA A 420 -16.99 -22.05 13.81
CA ALA A 420 -16.78 -23.40 14.35
C ALA A 420 -15.82 -24.21 13.47
N TYR A 421 -15.98 -24.16 12.14
CA TYR A 421 -15.09 -24.84 11.20
C TYR A 421 -13.65 -24.32 11.27
N LEU A 422 -13.46 -23.01 11.37
CA LEU A 422 -12.13 -22.41 11.49
C LEU A 422 -11.51 -22.62 12.87
N ALA A 423 -12.31 -22.55 13.94
CA ALA A 423 -11.85 -22.75 15.30
C ALA A 423 -11.29 -24.17 15.51
N ASP A 424 -11.95 -25.19 14.95
CA ASP A 424 -11.47 -26.58 14.97
C ASP A 424 -10.10 -26.72 14.27
N LYS A 425 -9.94 -26.08 13.11
CA LYS A 425 -8.67 -26.09 12.36
C LYS A 425 -7.54 -25.30 13.03
N LEU A 426 -7.86 -24.19 13.69
CA LEU A 426 -6.88 -23.27 14.30
C LEU A 426 -6.63 -23.55 15.78
N ASN A 427 -7.38 -24.49 16.38
CA ASN A 427 -7.35 -24.84 17.80
C ASN A 427 -7.42 -23.61 18.72
N ASN A 428 -8.25 -22.63 18.35
CA ASN A 428 -8.40 -21.35 19.05
C ASN A 428 -9.85 -20.89 19.01
N THR A 429 -10.31 -20.23 20.08
CA THR A 429 -11.62 -19.56 20.10
C THR A 429 -11.57 -18.29 19.25
N LEU A 430 -12.47 -18.19 18.29
CA LEU A 430 -12.57 -17.09 17.35
C LEU A 430 -13.77 -16.21 17.68
N TYR A 431 -13.63 -14.91 17.51
CA TYR A 431 -14.66 -13.92 17.80
C TYR A 431 -14.87 -12.97 16.62
N ASN A 432 -16.11 -12.51 16.46
CA ASN A 432 -16.44 -11.41 15.56
C ASN A 432 -16.02 -10.07 16.22
N PRO A 433 -15.15 -9.27 15.58
CA PRO A 433 -14.67 -8.00 16.15
C PRO A 433 -15.76 -6.93 16.30
N GLU A 434 -16.87 -7.00 15.56
CA GLU A 434 -17.95 -5.99 15.63
C GLU A 434 -18.77 -6.08 16.92
N ALA A 435 -18.92 -7.29 17.46
CA ALA A 435 -19.71 -7.57 18.65
C ALA A 435 -18.84 -7.88 19.88
N LEU A 436 -17.56 -7.52 19.83
CA LEU A 436 -16.60 -7.88 20.88
C LEU A 436 -16.84 -7.06 22.14
N ALA A 437 -17.13 -7.75 23.24
CA ALA A 437 -17.27 -7.15 24.56
C ALA A 437 -16.57 -8.01 25.61
N LEU A 438 -16.09 -7.39 26.70
CA LEU A 438 -15.43 -8.09 27.80
C LEU A 438 -16.21 -7.94 29.11
N ASN A 439 -16.30 -9.04 29.85
CA ASN A 439 -16.60 -9.02 31.28
C ASN A 439 -15.32 -9.29 32.05
N ILE A 440 -15.06 -8.50 33.08
CA ILE A 440 -13.90 -8.68 33.96
C ILE A 440 -14.41 -8.85 35.38
N HIS A 441 -14.19 -10.04 35.92
CA HIS A 441 -14.66 -10.46 37.25
C HIS A 441 -13.58 -10.31 38.32
N GLY A 442 -12.38 -9.86 37.91
CA GLY A 442 -11.24 -9.65 38.81
C GLY A 442 -10.93 -8.21 39.15
N SER A 443 -9.89 -8.06 39.96
CA SER A 443 -9.33 -6.78 40.38
C SER A 443 -7.96 -6.48 39.77
N GLU A 444 -7.55 -5.23 39.83
CA GLU A 444 -6.26 -4.70 39.36
C GLU A 444 -6.04 -4.83 37.85
N LEU A 445 -4.80 -4.96 37.39
CA LEU A 445 -4.43 -4.84 35.98
C LEU A 445 -4.71 -6.10 35.16
N PHE A 446 -5.40 -5.93 34.03
CA PHE A 446 -5.57 -6.89 32.95
C PHE A 446 -4.87 -6.36 31.70
N HIS A 447 -4.24 -7.26 30.96
CA HIS A 447 -3.57 -6.94 29.71
C HIS A 447 -4.06 -7.88 28.61
N PHE A 448 -4.78 -7.33 27.64
CA PHE A 448 -5.34 -8.10 26.54
C PHE A 448 -4.53 -7.89 25.27
N ARG A 449 -4.34 -8.98 24.52
CA ARG A 449 -3.85 -9.00 23.15
C ARG A 449 -4.96 -9.50 22.24
N VAL A 450 -5.22 -8.75 21.18
CA VAL A 450 -6.19 -9.11 20.14
C VAL A 450 -5.46 -9.23 18.82
N ALA A 451 -5.59 -10.37 18.14
CA ALA A 451 -4.90 -10.65 16.89
C ALA A 451 -5.85 -11.25 15.85
N THR A 452 -5.70 -10.86 14.58
CA THR A 452 -6.47 -11.43 13.46
C THR A 452 -6.00 -12.85 13.13
N ILE A 453 -6.91 -13.70 12.66
CA ILE A 453 -6.56 -15.04 12.18
C ILE A 453 -5.61 -15.01 10.96
N PRO A 454 -4.83 -16.07 10.72
CA PRO A 454 -4.05 -16.16 9.48
C PRO A 454 -4.97 -16.26 8.26
N GLY A 455 -4.55 -15.67 7.14
CA GLY A 455 -5.22 -15.82 5.84
C GLY A 455 -6.32 -14.81 5.52
N VAL A 456 -6.67 -13.90 6.43
CA VAL A 456 -7.56 -12.74 6.13
C VAL A 456 -6.78 -11.47 5.75
N SER A 457 -5.46 -11.48 5.98
CA SER A 457 -4.53 -10.42 5.63
C SER A 457 -3.13 -11.03 5.49
N PHE A 458 -2.28 -10.46 4.64
CA PHE A 458 -0.86 -10.81 4.63
C PHE A 458 -0.10 -10.23 5.83
N CYS A 459 -0.65 -9.22 6.49
CA CYS A 459 -0.11 -8.66 7.73
C CYS A 459 -0.60 -9.45 8.95
N ASN A 460 0.31 -9.70 9.89
CA ASN A 460 -0.02 -10.17 11.23
C ASN A 460 -0.56 -9.00 12.05
N LEU A 461 -1.85 -8.70 11.88
CA LEU A 461 -2.50 -7.60 12.58
C LEU A 461 -2.79 -8.00 14.02
N LEU A 462 -2.22 -7.26 14.95
CA LEU A 462 -2.50 -7.41 16.37
C LEU A 462 -2.35 -6.06 17.07
N ASP A 463 -3.07 -5.90 18.16
CA ASP A 463 -2.84 -4.81 19.09
C ASP A 463 -3.13 -5.26 20.53
N GLU A 464 -2.65 -4.47 21.48
CA GLU A 464 -2.76 -4.76 22.91
C GLU A 464 -3.36 -3.57 23.67
N PHE A 465 -4.01 -3.83 24.80
CA PHE A 465 -4.53 -2.78 25.68
C PHE A 465 -4.60 -3.25 27.12
N GLN A 466 -4.54 -2.31 28.07
CA GLN A 466 -4.69 -2.63 29.50
C GLN A 466 -5.83 -1.89 30.17
N ILE A 467 -6.43 -2.57 31.14
CA ILE A 467 -7.49 -2.06 32.01
C ILE A 467 -7.10 -2.38 33.45
N TYR A 468 -7.19 -1.38 34.33
CA TYR A 468 -7.04 -1.53 35.76
C TYR A 468 -8.41 -1.45 36.43
N VAL A 469 -8.83 -2.52 37.10
CA VAL A 469 -10.12 -2.60 37.81
C VAL A 469 -9.92 -2.28 39.29
N ASP A 470 -10.52 -1.18 39.75
CA ASP A 470 -10.53 -0.75 41.16
C ASP A 470 -11.82 -1.20 41.88
N ASP A 471 -11.80 -1.09 43.22
CA ASP A 471 -12.95 -1.27 44.11
C ASP A 471 -13.64 -2.65 44.02
N ALA A 472 -12.90 -3.67 43.61
CA ALA A 472 -13.39 -5.04 43.65
C ALA A 472 -13.61 -5.51 45.10
N PRO A 473 -14.69 -6.27 45.36
CA PRO A 473 -14.95 -6.82 46.68
C PRO A 473 -13.79 -7.73 47.13
N LEU A 474 -13.63 -7.86 48.45
CA LEU A 474 -12.66 -8.79 49.03
C LEU A 474 -12.88 -10.19 48.45
N ALA A 475 -11.83 -10.74 47.83
CA ALA A 475 -11.89 -12.07 47.24
C ALA A 475 -12.36 -13.09 48.28
N PHE A 476 -13.22 -14.03 47.87
CA PHE A 476 -13.69 -15.11 48.74
C PHE A 476 -12.48 -15.91 49.28
N PRO A 477 -12.43 -16.24 50.60
CA PRO A 477 -13.46 -16.02 51.63
C PRO A 477 -13.23 -14.76 52.49
N GLY A 478 -12.39 -13.82 52.07
CA GLY A 478 -11.93 -12.69 52.90
C GLY A 478 -13.06 -11.89 53.54
N GLN A 479 -14.11 -11.56 52.79
CA GLN A 479 -15.27 -10.85 53.35
C GLN A 479 -15.98 -11.68 54.43
N TYR A 480 -16.20 -12.97 54.19
CA TYR A 480 -16.80 -13.88 55.19
C TYR A 480 -15.93 -14.00 56.42
N LEU A 481 -14.62 -14.15 56.25
CA LEU A 481 -13.67 -14.26 57.35
C LEU A 481 -13.66 -13.00 58.22
N VAL A 482 -13.60 -11.81 57.60
CA VAL A 482 -13.66 -10.52 58.30
C VAL A 482 -15.01 -10.37 59.01
N SER A 483 -16.12 -10.66 58.36
CA SER A 483 -17.45 -10.62 58.98
C SER A 483 -17.58 -11.58 60.15
N THR A 484 -17.11 -12.84 60.03
CA THR A 484 -17.15 -13.82 61.11
C THR A 484 -16.26 -13.41 62.29
N ILE A 485 -15.03 -12.97 62.04
CA ILE A 485 -14.13 -12.49 63.11
C ILE A 485 -14.73 -11.28 63.81
N THR A 486 -15.30 -10.35 63.05
CA THR A 486 -15.94 -9.14 63.60
C THR A 486 -17.16 -9.52 64.44
N ALA A 487 -18.01 -10.44 63.96
CA ALA A 487 -19.18 -10.92 64.69
C ALA A 487 -18.79 -11.63 66.00
N VAL A 488 -17.76 -12.47 65.97
CA VAL A 488 -17.24 -13.15 67.18
C VAL A 488 -16.65 -12.15 68.17
N LEU A 489 -15.88 -11.17 67.70
CA LEU A 489 -15.29 -10.14 68.57
C LEU A 489 -16.37 -9.26 69.20
N VAL A 490 -17.30 -8.73 68.40
CA VAL A 490 -18.39 -7.88 68.88
C VAL A 490 -19.31 -8.66 69.81
N GLY A 491 -19.71 -9.87 69.42
CA GLY A 491 -20.53 -10.76 70.27
C GLY A 491 -19.83 -11.11 71.58
N GLY A 492 -18.53 -11.42 71.52
CA GLY A 492 -17.71 -11.69 72.70
C GLY A 492 -17.59 -10.48 73.64
N ILE A 493 -17.35 -9.28 73.10
CA ILE A 493 -17.30 -8.04 73.90
C ILE A 493 -18.66 -7.78 74.56
N ILE A 494 -19.77 -7.91 73.82
CA ILE A 494 -21.12 -7.72 74.36
C ILE A 494 -21.42 -8.75 75.44
N PHE A 495 -21.08 -10.03 75.22
CA PHE A 495 -21.30 -11.10 76.20
C PHE A 495 -20.50 -10.85 77.48
N VAL A 496 -19.23 -10.48 77.36
CA VAL A 496 -18.39 -10.17 78.53
C VAL A 496 -18.94 -8.94 79.26
N ALA A 497 -19.35 -7.88 78.55
CA ALA A 497 -19.96 -6.70 79.16
C ALA A 497 -21.27 -7.04 79.90
N PHE A 498 -22.12 -7.88 79.30
CA PHE A 498 -23.34 -8.39 79.93
C PHE A 498 -23.03 -9.19 81.20
N MET A 499 -22.07 -10.11 81.15
CA MET A 499 -21.63 -10.88 82.33
C MET A 499 -21.06 -9.96 83.42
N MET A 500 -20.26 -8.95 83.09
CA MET A 500 -19.77 -7.98 84.07
C MET A 500 -20.91 -7.25 84.77
N GLN A 501 -21.95 -6.87 84.02
CA GLN A 501 -23.11 -6.14 84.53
C GLN A 501 -24.03 -7.03 85.38
N MET A 502 -24.25 -8.28 84.96
CA MET A 502 -25.07 -9.25 85.69
C MET A 502 -24.47 -9.67 87.03
N TYR A 503 -23.14 -9.81 87.11
CA TYR A 503 -22.44 -10.21 88.33
C TYR A 503 -21.92 -9.01 89.16
N GLU A 504 -22.39 -7.78 88.87
CA GLU A 504 -21.98 -6.53 89.53
C GLU A 504 -20.45 -6.34 89.67
N ILE A 505 -19.69 -6.87 88.71
CA ILE A 505 -18.22 -6.87 88.79
C ILE A 505 -17.72 -5.46 88.48
N ASN A 506 -17.47 -4.68 89.53
CA ASN A 506 -17.07 -3.28 89.42
C ASN A 506 -15.57 -3.13 89.04
N ILE A 507 -15.24 -3.38 87.77
CA ILE A 507 -13.87 -3.40 87.23
C ILE A 507 -13.20 -2.02 87.28
N TRP A 508 -13.99 -0.94 87.31
CA TRP A 508 -13.49 0.43 87.42
C TRP A 508 -12.68 0.68 88.70
N LYS A 509 -13.01 0.00 89.82
CA LYS A 509 -12.21 0.07 91.07
C LYS A 509 -10.85 -0.64 90.93
N LYS A 510 -10.80 -1.79 90.26
CA LYS A 510 -9.55 -2.56 90.03
C LYS A 510 -8.61 -1.93 89.01
N VAL A 511 -9.14 -1.28 87.97
CA VAL A 511 -8.33 -0.54 86.98
C VAL A 511 -7.76 0.74 87.60
N LYS A 512 -8.57 1.51 88.35
CA LYS A 512 -8.07 2.66 89.13
C LYS A 512 -6.97 2.26 90.11
N SER A 513 -7.07 1.11 90.79
CA SER A 513 -6.04 0.67 91.74
C SER A 513 -4.73 0.24 91.08
N LYS A 514 -4.77 -0.30 89.85
CA LYS A 514 -3.56 -0.66 89.07
C LYS A 514 -2.89 0.55 88.43
N VAL A 515 -3.66 1.53 87.94
CA VAL A 515 -3.09 2.79 87.40
C VAL A 515 -2.50 3.64 88.53
N ARG A 516 -3.13 3.68 89.71
CA ARG A 516 -2.62 4.41 90.89
C ARG A 516 -1.37 3.77 91.53
N LYS A 517 -1.14 2.46 91.33
CA LYS A 517 0.07 1.77 91.80
C LYS A 517 1.32 2.03 90.94
N LYS A 518 1.18 2.47 89.68
CA LYS A 518 2.35 2.78 88.82
C LYS A 518 2.96 4.17 89.04
N ASN A 519 2.31 5.06 89.79
CA ASN A 519 2.79 6.43 90.03
C ASN A 519 3.49 6.67 91.38
N LYS A 520 3.87 5.62 92.12
CA LYS A 520 4.79 5.77 93.26
C LYS A 520 6.23 5.56 92.79
N VAL A 521 6.84 6.62 92.27
CA VAL A 521 8.29 6.76 92.23
C VAL A 521 8.74 7.11 93.64
N SER A 522 9.59 6.29 94.24
CA SER A 522 10.30 6.58 95.48
C SER A 522 11.32 7.69 95.23
N VAL A 523 11.09 8.87 95.79
CA VAL A 523 12.15 9.87 95.97
C VAL A 523 12.96 9.41 97.18
N SER A 524 14.20 9.02 96.94
CA SER A 524 15.20 8.77 97.97
C SER A 524 15.69 10.11 98.51
N ASP A 525 15.44 10.36 99.79
CA ASP A 525 16.11 11.40 100.55
C ASP A 525 17.56 10.98 100.79
N THR A 526 18.51 11.76 100.28
CA THR A 526 19.87 11.84 100.81
C THR A 526 20.23 13.31 100.91
N SER A 527 20.29 13.80 102.14
CA SER A 527 20.96 15.04 102.52
C SER A 527 22.02 14.76 103.59
N MET A 528 23.09 15.55 103.53
CA MET A 528 24.23 15.70 104.45
C MET A 528 25.33 14.63 104.30
N LEU A 529 26.53 14.96 103.81
CA LEU A 529 27.53 15.87 104.38
C LEU A 529 28.56 16.29 103.31
#